data_AF-H1HGG6-F1
#
_entry.id   AF-H1HGG6-F1
#
_cell.length_a   1.000
_cell.length_b   1.000
_cell.length_c   1.000
_cell.angle_alpha   90.00
_cell.angle_beta   90.00
_cell.angle_gamma   90.00
#
_symmetry.space_group_name_H-M   'P 1'
#
loop_
_entity.id
_entity.type
_entity.pdbx_description
1 polymer ?
#
loop_
_entity_poly.entity_id
_entity_poly.type
_entity_poly.pdbx_seq_one_letter_code
_entity_poly.pdbx_strand_id
1 'polypeptide(L)'
;MKKIIIGVFLLISALSFSAERVVKMENAYVDDKGIVYVIGEKTPFTGIVENYKVPPISEGDSVLEGKIPFKNGVIEGSSKLYYPSGKLASVATFKNGKVEGLQRDYYENGNLKRELPHKNGIINGVVKEYYPNGKLKIESNQKNGLPDGVSIFYDENGKIIDQATFKNGQEVDNYYLH
;
A
#
# COMPACT_ATOMS: atom_id res chain seq x y z
N MET A 1 33.23 40.91 -38.30
CA MET A 1 33.64 39.50 -38.45
C MET A 1 33.61 38.84 -37.08
N LYS A 2 32.91 37.69 -36.96
CA LYS A 2 32.67 36.91 -35.74
C LYS A 2 33.96 36.38 -35.09
N LYS A 3 33.95 36.19 -33.76
CA LYS A 3 34.53 35.07 -32.99
C LYS A 3 34.09 35.20 -31.51
N ILE A 4 32.92 34.64 -31.18
CA ILE A 4 32.72 33.37 -30.43
C ILE A 4 33.15 33.51 -28.95
N ILE A 5 32.18 33.87 -28.11
CA ILE A 5 32.25 33.62 -26.66
C ILE A 5 31.94 32.14 -26.49
N ILE A 6 32.95 31.34 -26.13
CA ILE A 6 32.76 29.95 -25.72
C ILE A 6 32.10 30.00 -24.34
N GLY A 7 30.78 29.96 -24.34
CA GLY A 7 30.00 29.69 -23.15
C GLY A 7 30.29 28.26 -22.72
N VAL A 8 31.02 28.12 -21.63
CA VAL A 8 31.16 26.84 -20.92
C VAL A 8 29.81 26.51 -20.32
N PHE A 9 28.98 25.79 -21.09
CA PHE A 9 27.81 25.11 -20.54
C PHE A 9 28.33 23.88 -19.80
N LEU A 10 28.66 24.08 -18.52
CA LEU A 10 28.79 23.00 -17.57
C LEU A 10 27.39 22.42 -17.36
N LEU A 11 27.00 21.49 -18.24
CA LEU A 11 25.97 20.49 -17.98
C LEU A 11 26.51 19.59 -16.87
N ILE A 12 26.53 20.11 -15.65
CA ILE A 12 26.55 19.28 -14.47
C ILE A 12 25.13 18.73 -14.40
N SER A 13 24.88 17.63 -15.10
CA SER A 13 23.81 16.73 -14.74
C SER A 13 24.18 16.20 -13.35
N ALA A 14 23.87 17.00 -12.33
CA ALA A 14 23.81 16.52 -10.98
C ALA A 14 22.67 15.51 -11.00
N LEU A 15 23.01 14.24 -11.20
CA LEU A 15 22.32 13.15 -10.56
C LEU A 15 22.52 13.35 -9.05
N SER A 16 21.87 14.39 -8.52
CA SER A 16 21.60 14.51 -7.11
C SER A 16 20.64 13.39 -6.84
N PHE A 17 21.18 12.24 -6.44
CA PHE A 17 20.45 11.31 -5.60
C PHE A 17 20.09 12.10 -4.33
N SER A 18 19.01 12.88 -4.40
CA SER A 18 18.45 13.48 -3.22
C SER A 18 17.98 12.30 -2.39
N ALA A 19 18.71 11.97 -1.33
CA ALA A 19 18.23 11.05 -0.33
C ALA A 19 16.80 11.47 0.05
N GLU A 20 15.89 10.51 0.07
CA GLU A 20 14.49 10.78 0.36
C GLU A 20 14.39 11.34 1.78
N ARG A 21 13.81 12.53 1.92
CA ARG A 21 13.70 13.21 3.23
C ARG A 21 12.79 12.39 4.13
N VAL A 22 13.24 12.01 5.33
CA VAL A 22 12.45 11.22 6.29
C VAL A 22 12.13 12.05 7.53
N VAL A 23 10.89 12.01 7.99
CA VAL A 23 10.42 12.66 9.23
C VAL A 23 9.59 11.68 10.07
N LYS A 24 9.67 11.80 11.39
CA LYS A 24 8.79 11.03 12.28
C LYS A 24 7.38 11.65 12.30
N MET A 25 6.37 10.81 12.44
CA MET A 25 4.95 11.22 12.49
C MET A 25 4.67 12.29 13.56
N GLU A 26 5.33 12.22 14.72
CA GLU A 26 5.21 13.21 15.80
C GLU A 26 5.63 14.63 15.39
N ASN A 27 6.42 14.76 14.31
CA ASN A 27 6.87 16.04 13.76
C ASN A 27 6.08 16.46 12.51
N ALA A 28 5.03 15.73 12.17
CA ALA A 28 4.14 16.02 11.05
C ALA A 28 2.73 16.34 11.55
N TYR A 29 1.99 17.14 10.79
CA TYR A 29 0.59 17.42 11.02
C TYR A 29 -0.18 17.45 9.71
N VAL A 30 -1.50 17.32 9.81
CA VAL A 30 -2.42 17.33 8.67
C VAL A 30 -3.32 18.55 8.81
N ASP A 31 -3.48 19.33 7.74
CA ASP A 31 -4.42 20.44 7.72
C ASP A 31 -5.88 19.98 7.52
N ASP A 32 -6.80 20.94 7.46
CA ASP A 32 -8.24 20.72 7.25
C ASP A 32 -8.58 20.10 5.88
N LYS A 33 -7.64 20.13 4.93
CA LYS A 33 -7.77 19.59 3.57
C LYS A 33 -7.09 18.23 3.41
N GLY A 34 -6.50 17.68 4.47
CA GLY A 34 -5.79 16.41 4.42
C GLY A 34 -4.36 16.51 3.89
N ILE A 35 -3.80 17.73 3.80
CA ILE A 35 -2.44 17.95 3.31
C ILE A 35 -1.45 17.86 4.47
N VAL A 36 -0.39 17.07 4.26
CA VAL A 36 0.65 16.84 5.26
C VAL A 36 1.73 17.91 5.22
N TYR A 37 2.10 18.40 6.39
CA TYR A 37 3.19 19.35 6.64
C TYR A 37 4.09 18.85 7.77
N VAL A 38 5.28 19.44 7.85
CA VAL A 38 6.18 19.28 8.99
C VAL A 38 6.01 20.48 9.92
N ILE A 39 6.05 20.26 11.23
CA ILE A 39 5.93 21.33 12.24
C ILE A 39 6.99 22.41 11.97
N GLY A 40 6.54 23.67 11.88
CA GLY A 40 7.40 24.81 11.56
C GLY A 40 7.55 25.11 10.06
N GLU A 41 7.11 24.22 9.18
CA GLU A 41 7.13 24.44 7.73
C GLU A 41 5.80 24.98 7.21
N LYS A 42 5.88 25.89 6.23
CA LYS A 42 4.72 26.50 5.58
C LYS A 42 4.33 25.81 4.26
N THR A 43 5.19 24.94 3.74
CA THR A 43 5.00 24.27 2.46
C THR A 43 4.62 22.80 2.68
N PRO A 44 3.74 22.23 1.85
CA PRO A 44 3.38 20.82 1.94
C PRO A 44 4.59 19.89 1.84
N PHE A 45 4.60 18.82 2.64
CA PHE A 45 5.74 17.94 2.79
C PHE A 45 5.97 17.04 1.57
N THR A 46 7.23 16.83 1.20
CA THR A 46 7.64 15.80 0.24
C THR A 46 8.74 14.95 0.85
N GLY A 47 8.54 13.64 0.89
CA GLY A 47 9.42 12.69 1.56
C GLY A 47 8.64 11.56 2.24
N ILE A 48 9.29 10.85 3.16
CA ILE A 48 8.69 9.76 3.93
C ILE A 48 8.34 10.23 5.33
N VAL A 49 7.12 9.93 5.78
CA VAL A 49 6.76 9.97 7.20
C VAL A 49 6.86 8.56 7.78
N GLU A 50 7.60 8.43 8.88
CA GLU A 50 7.70 7.19 9.65
C GLU A 50 6.80 7.24 10.88
N ASN A 51 5.92 6.26 11.01
CA ASN A 51 5.07 6.09 12.18
C ASN A 51 5.67 5.05 13.12
N TYR A 52 5.70 5.36 14.42
CA TYR A 52 6.23 4.48 15.46
C TYR A 52 5.17 4.27 16.54
N LYS A 53 5.11 3.06 17.10
CA LYS A 53 4.14 2.69 18.13
C LYS A 53 4.85 2.04 19.32
N VAL A 54 4.38 2.35 20.52
CA VAL A 54 4.79 1.63 21.73
C VAL A 54 3.87 0.41 21.90
N PRO A 55 4.39 -0.84 21.90
CA PRO A 55 3.58 -2.03 22.08
C PRO A 55 2.93 -2.07 23.49
N PRO A 56 1.70 -2.59 23.64
CA PRO A 56 1.00 -2.64 24.94
C PRO A 56 1.70 -3.46 26.03
N ILE A 57 2.64 -4.33 25.66
CA ILE A 57 3.27 -5.33 26.53
C ILE A 57 4.77 -5.09 26.75
N SER A 58 5.31 -3.94 26.34
CA SER A 58 6.72 -3.60 26.56
C SER A 58 6.86 -2.23 27.20
N GLU A 59 7.53 -2.16 28.35
CA GLU A 59 8.18 -0.93 28.86
C GLU A 59 9.43 -0.56 28.00
N GLY A 60 9.35 -0.75 26.68
CA GLY A 60 10.48 -0.73 25.75
C GLY A 60 10.26 0.18 24.55
N ASP A 61 11.36 0.41 23.83
CA ASP A 61 11.49 1.33 22.69
C ASP A 61 10.36 1.22 21.66
N SER A 62 9.96 2.36 21.09
CA SER A 62 8.96 2.43 20.03
C SER A 62 9.39 1.62 18.81
N VAL A 63 8.47 0.82 18.25
CA VAL A 63 8.70 0.03 17.03
C VAL A 63 8.17 0.75 15.80
N LEU A 64 8.88 0.64 14.67
CA LEU A 64 8.42 1.20 13.38
C LEU A 64 7.16 0.46 12.91
N GLU A 65 6.05 1.18 12.76
CA GLU A 65 4.77 0.63 12.30
C GLU A 65 4.55 0.88 10.81
N GLY A 66 5.12 1.96 10.25
CA GLY A 66 4.96 2.25 8.83
C GLY A 66 5.86 3.32 8.26
N LYS A 67 6.04 3.24 6.94
CA LYS A 67 6.70 4.25 6.09
C LYS A 67 5.68 4.72 5.05
N ILE A 68 5.37 6.01 5.06
CA ILE A 68 4.32 6.60 4.23
C ILE A 68 4.94 7.70 3.36
N PRO A 69 4.99 7.53 2.02
CA PRO A 69 5.58 8.51 1.13
C PRO A 69 4.58 9.60 0.76
N PHE A 70 5.02 10.86 0.79
CA PHE A 70 4.23 12.03 0.44
C PHE A 70 4.93 12.84 -0.65
N LYS A 71 4.12 13.44 -1.52
CA LYS A 71 4.52 14.43 -2.50
C LYS A 71 3.55 15.61 -2.41
N ASN A 72 4.09 16.79 -2.11
CA ASN A 72 3.30 18.01 -1.87
C ASN A 72 2.16 17.79 -0.85
N GLY A 73 2.45 17.06 0.22
CA GLY A 73 1.57 16.75 1.33
C GLY A 73 0.49 15.70 1.02
N VAL A 74 0.47 15.13 -0.19
CA VAL A 74 -0.45 14.05 -0.59
C VAL A 74 0.32 12.75 -0.68
N ILE A 75 -0.25 11.64 -0.18
CA ILE A 75 0.41 10.33 -0.25
C ILE A 75 0.63 9.90 -1.72
N GLU A 76 1.87 9.53 -2.05
CA GLU A 76 2.33 9.22 -3.41
C GLU A 76 3.52 8.26 -3.34
N GLY A 77 3.41 7.10 -3.99
CA GLY A 77 4.44 6.06 -3.99
C GLY A 77 4.10 4.85 -3.12
N SER A 78 5.10 4.01 -2.84
CA SER A 78 4.91 2.74 -2.12
C SER A 78 4.95 2.93 -0.61
N SER A 79 3.78 2.84 0.03
CA SER A 79 3.67 2.76 1.49
C SER A 79 3.95 1.33 1.98
N LYS A 80 4.51 1.23 3.19
CA LYS A 80 4.78 -0.05 3.85
C LYS A 80 4.32 0.00 5.29
N LEU A 81 3.70 -1.07 5.76
CA LEU A 81 3.35 -1.31 7.15
C LEU A 81 4.12 -2.52 7.68
N TYR A 82 4.41 -2.50 8.98
CA TYR A 82 5.22 -3.51 9.64
C TYR A 82 4.54 -4.04 10.90
N TYR A 83 4.77 -5.32 11.18
CA TYR A 83 4.45 -5.94 12.47
C TYR A 83 5.40 -5.42 13.56
N PRO A 84 5.04 -5.56 14.85
CA PRO A 84 5.95 -5.23 15.95
C PRO A 84 7.29 -5.98 15.90
N SER A 85 7.31 -7.17 15.28
CA SER A 85 8.54 -7.92 14.99
C SER A 85 9.44 -7.30 13.92
N GLY A 86 9.02 -6.22 13.27
CA GLY A 86 9.71 -5.57 12.15
C GLY A 86 9.45 -6.22 10.79
N LYS A 87 8.70 -7.32 10.74
CA LYS A 87 8.35 -8.00 9.48
C LYS A 87 7.32 -7.20 8.70
N LEU A 88 7.40 -7.26 7.36
CA LEU A 88 6.46 -6.57 6.48
C LEU A 88 5.04 -7.12 6.69
N ALA A 89 4.09 -6.24 6.96
CA ALA A 89 2.68 -6.56 7.15
C ALA A 89 1.84 -6.22 5.91
N SER A 90 2.15 -5.10 5.25
CA SER A 90 1.43 -4.69 4.04
C SER A 90 2.28 -3.77 3.17
N VAL A 91 2.06 -3.83 1.86
CA VAL A 91 2.56 -2.88 0.87
C VAL A 91 1.44 -2.46 -0.07
N ALA A 92 1.31 -1.16 -0.27
CA ALA A 92 0.35 -0.57 -1.19
C ALA A 92 1.00 0.62 -1.92
N THR A 93 0.70 0.78 -3.20
CA THR A 93 1.17 1.93 -3.99
C THR A 93 0.06 2.96 -4.06
N PHE A 94 0.39 4.21 -3.80
CA PHE A 94 -0.52 5.33 -3.87
C PHE A 94 -0.18 6.24 -5.04
N LYS A 95 -1.21 6.77 -5.69
CA LYS A 95 -1.12 7.78 -6.73
C LYS A 95 -2.19 8.83 -6.47
N ASN A 96 -1.79 10.10 -6.33
CA ASN A 96 -2.70 11.21 -6.02
C ASN A 96 -3.63 10.92 -4.82
N GLY A 97 -3.08 10.35 -3.74
CA GLY A 97 -3.86 10.07 -2.53
C GLY A 97 -4.67 8.78 -2.55
N LYS A 98 -4.68 8.02 -3.66
CA LYS A 98 -5.50 6.82 -3.82
C LYS A 98 -4.62 5.59 -4.05
N VAL A 99 -5.02 4.44 -3.49
CA VAL A 99 -4.35 3.17 -3.78
C VAL A 99 -4.52 2.82 -5.25
N GLU A 100 -3.42 2.47 -5.91
CA GLU A 100 -3.37 2.11 -7.32
C GLU A 100 -2.55 0.84 -7.51
N GLY A 101 -3.06 -0.09 -8.31
CA GLY A 101 -2.41 -1.37 -8.57
C GLY A 101 -2.60 -2.37 -7.44
N LEU A 102 -1.64 -3.28 -7.28
CA LEU A 102 -1.79 -4.43 -6.40
C LEU A 102 -1.30 -4.13 -4.98
N GLN A 103 -2.22 -4.13 -4.02
CA GLN A 103 -1.87 -4.19 -2.60
C GLN A 103 -1.61 -5.63 -2.19
N ARG A 104 -0.57 -5.85 -1.38
CA ARG A 104 -0.27 -7.14 -0.78
C ARG A 104 -0.19 -7.04 0.72
N ASP A 105 -0.94 -7.90 1.40
CA ASP A 105 -0.86 -8.08 2.84
C ASP A 105 -0.16 -9.41 3.12
N TYR A 106 0.59 -9.48 4.20
CA TYR A 106 1.36 -10.65 4.61
C TYR A 106 0.95 -11.08 6.00
N TYR A 107 1.14 -12.36 6.31
CA TYR A 107 1.14 -12.88 7.66
C TYR A 107 2.49 -12.59 8.32
N GLU A 108 2.54 -12.63 9.66
CA GLU A 108 3.78 -12.43 10.41
C GLU A 108 4.81 -13.56 10.22
N ASN A 109 4.41 -14.70 9.66
CA ASN A 109 5.35 -15.72 9.20
C ASN A 109 6.03 -15.36 7.85
N GLY A 110 5.63 -14.26 7.21
CA GLY A 110 6.14 -13.78 5.92
C GLY A 110 5.35 -14.28 4.71
N ASN A 111 4.41 -15.21 4.88
CA ASN A 111 3.60 -15.72 3.79
C ASN A 111 2.57 -14.69 3.35
N LEU A 112 2.24 -14.69 2.06
CA LEU A 112 1.21 -13.83 1.51
C LEU A 112 -0.14 -14.15 2.16
N LYS A 113 -0.85 -13.10 2.58
CA LYS A 113 -2.16 -13.19 3.22
C LYS A 113 -3.26 -12.81 2.24
N ARG A 114 -3.10 -11.69 1.53
CA ARG A 114 -4.06 -11.21 0.53
C ARG A 114 -3.39 -10.46 -0.61
N GLU A 115 -4.03 -10.53 -1.78
CA GLU A 115 -3.76 -9.68 -2.93
C GLU A 115 -5.04 -8.93 -3.31
N LEU A 116 -4.96 -7.60 -3.31
CA LEU A 116 -6.10 -6.71 -3.51
C LEU A 116 -5.80 -5.76 -4.69
N PRO A 117 -6.34 -6.02 -5.89
CA PRO A 117 -6.14 -5.14 -7.03
C PRO A 117 -7.01 -3.90 -6.86
N HIS A 118 -6.38 -2.73 -6.84
CA HIS A 118 -7.03 -1.43 -6.75
C HIS A 118 -6.90 -0.64 -8.06
N LYS A 119 -7.95 0.11 -8.38
CA LYS A 119 -7.97 1.11 -9.43
C LYS A 119 -8.66 2.35 -8.90
N ASN A 120 -7.95 3.48 -8.85
CA ASN A 120 -8.44 4.74 -8.29
C ASN A 120 -8.99 4.59 -6.85
N GLY A 121 -8.32 3.82 -6.01
CA GLY A 121 -8.70 3.58 -4.62
C GLY A 121 -9.84 2.58 -4.42
N ILE A 122 -10.34 1.95 -5.48
CA ILE A 122 -11.45 0.98 -5.42
C ILE A 122 -10.94 -0.40 -5.83
N ILE A 123 -11.30 -1.43 -5.08
CA ILE A 123 -10.97 -2.81 -5.43
C ILE A 123 -11.66 -3.18 -6.75
N ASN A 124 -10.87 -3.61 -7.72
CA ASN A 124 -11.35 -3.97 -9.05
C ASN A 124 -10.42 -5.01 -9.70
N GLY A 125 -10.96 -6.19 -9.97
CA GLY A 125 -10.21 -7.35 -10.43
C GLY A 125 -10.37 -8.55 -9.49
N VAL A 126 -9.47 -9.52 -9.61
CA VAL A 126 -9.51 -10.75 -8.82
C VAL A 126 -8.80 -10.54 -7.49
N VAL A 127 -9.56 -10.59 -6.39
CA VAL A 127 -9.03 -10.65 -5.02
C VAL A 127 -8.62 -12.09 -4.72
N LYS A 128 -7.46 -12.25 -4.08
CA LYS A 128 -7.00 -13.54 -3.57
C LYS A 128 -6.72 -13.46 -2.08
N GLU A 129 -7.18 -14.45 -1.33
CA GLU A 129 -6.81 -14.66 0.06
C GLU A 129 -6.15 -16.02 0.22
N TYR A 130 -5.21 -16.11 1.16
CA TYR A 130 -4.40 -17.30 1.37
C TYR A 130 -4.46 -17.72 2.84
N TYR A 131 -4.28 -19.01 3.09
CA TYR A 131 -4.02 -19.54 4.42
C TYR A 131 -2.60 -19.20 4.88
N PRO A 132 -2.30 -19.27 6.20
CA PRO A 132 -0.94 -19.07 6.71
C PRO A 132 0.09 -20.05 6.13
N ASN A 133 -0.33 -21.21 5.63
CA ASN A 133 0.52 -22.19 4.95
C ASN A 133 0.83 -21.82 3.48
N GLY A 134 0.31 -20.69 2.99
CA GLY A 134 0.52 -20.18 1.63
C GLY A 134 -0.45 -20.72 0.57
N LYS A 135 -1.35 -21.64 0.91
CA LYS A 135 -2.35 -22.16 -0.03
C LYS A 135 -3.48 -21.16 -0.22
N LEU A 136 -4.05 -21.16 -1.43
CA LEU A 136 -5.19 -20.32 -1.77
C LEU A 136 -6.39 -20.71 -0.90
N LYS A 137 -7.04 -19.70 -0.33
CA LYS A 137 -8.23 -19.83 0.50
C LYS A 137 -9.46 -19.33 -0.25
N ILE A 138 -9.34 -18.19 -0.91
CA ILE A 138 -10.43 -17.53 -1.65
C ILE A 138 -9.87 -16.92 -2.91
N GLU A 139 -10.58 -17.09 -4.02
CA GLU A 139 -10.44 -16.27 -5.22
C GLU A 139 -11.80 -15.65 -5.56
N SER A 140 -11.89 -14.32 -5.65
CA SER A 140 -13.17 -13.62 -5.83
C SER A 140 -13.06 -12.48 -6.85
N ASN A 141 -13.95 -12.49 -7.83
CA ASN A 141 -14.06 -11.40 -8.80
C ASN A 141 -14.77 -10.19 -8.18
N GLN A 142 -14.11 -9.04 -8.25
CA GLN A 142 -14.59 -7.78 -7.69
C GLN A 142 -14.71 -6.73 -8.80
N LYS A 143 -15.81 -5.98 -8.81
CA LYS A 143 -16.04 -4.85 -9.70
C LYS A 143 -16.58 -3.67 -8.89
N ASN A 144 -15.89 -2.53 -8.98
CA ASN A 144 -16.25 -1.31 -8.25
C ASN A 144 -16.42 -1.54 -6.73
N GLY A 145 -15.57 -2.38 -6.14
CA GLY A 145 -15.57 -2.69 -4.72
C GLY A 145 -16.65 -3.70 -4.28
N LEU A 146 -17.40 -4.29 -5.22
CA LEU A 146 -18.45 -5.26 -4.96
C LEU A 146 -18.18 -6.59 -5.66
N PRO A 147 -18.52 -7.74 -5.05
CA PRO A 147 -18.42 -9.03 -5.72
C PRO A 147 -19.22 -9.04 -7.03
N ASP A 148 -18.58 -9.34 -8.16
CA ASP A 148 -19.23 -9.45 -9.47
C ASP A 148 -18.50 -10.50 -10.30
N GLY A 149 -19.15 -11.65 -10.48
CA GLY A 149 -18.57 -12.86 -11.05
C GLY A 149 -18.42 -13.97 -10.02
N VAL A 150 -17.59 -14.97 -10.35
CA VAL A 150 -17.42 -16.17 -9.55
C VAL A 150 -16.50 -15.89 -8.36
N SER A 151 -16.86 -16.44 -7.20
CA SER A 151 -16.00 -16.62 -6.04
C SER A 151 -15.84 -18.10 -5.75
N ILE A 152 -14.60 -18.54 -5.52
CA ILE A 152 -14.24 -19.93 -5.25
C ILE A 152 -13.57 -19.99 -3.88
N PHE A 153 -14.01 -20.93 -3.06
CA PHE A 153 -13.48 -21.16 -1.72
C PHE A 153 -12.80 -22.52 -1.66
N TYR A 154 -11.63 -22.54 -1.04
CA TYR A 154 -10.77 -23.72 -0.94
C TYR A 154 -10.55 -24.05 0.53
N ASP A 155 -10.38 -25.33 0.85
CA ASP A 155 -9.87 -25.77 2.15
C ASP A 155 -8.33 -25.65 2.25
N GLU A 156 -7.77 -25.97 3.41
CA GLU A 156 -6.31 -25.96 3.63
C GLU A 156 -5.56 -27.05 2.85
N ASN A 157 -6.27 -27.99 2.21
CA ASN A 157 -5.68 -28.97 1.30
C ASN A 157 -5.66 -28.48 -0.15
N GLY A 158 -6.43 -27.43 -0.47
CA GLY A 158 -6.63 -26.90 -1.82
C GLY A 158 -7.83 -27.51 -2.54
N LYS A 159 -8.68 -28.29 -1.86
CA LYS A 159 -9.96 -28.78 -2.41
C LYS A 159 -10.95 -27.61 -2.45
N ILE A 160 -11.66 -27.44 -3.56
CA ILE A 160 -12.80 -26.52 -3.61
C ILE A 160 -13.89 -27.05 -2.70
N ILE A 161 -14.34 -26.20 -1.78
CA ILE A 161 -15.42 -26.52 -0.83
C ILE A 161 -16.70 -25.74 -1.11
N ASP A 162 -16.59 -24.61 -1.82
CA ASP A 162 -17.74 -23.78 -2.16
C ASP A 162 -17.47 -22.94 -3.41
N GLN A 163 -18.54 -22.63 -4.15
CA GLN A 163 -18.50 -21.73 -5.29
C GLN A 163 -19.81 -20.95 -5.38
N ALA A 164 -19.70 -19.62 -5.40
CA ALA A 164 -20.84 -18.72 -5.56
C ALA A 164 -20.60 -17.73 -6.70
N THR A 165 -21.67 -17.37 -7.40
CA THR A 165 -21.65 -16.34 -8.45
C THR A 165 -22.39 -15.11 -7.96
N PHE A 166 -21.78 -13.94 -8.14
CA PHE A 166 -22.33 -12.67 -7.71
C PHE A 166 -22.60 -11.74 -8.89
N LYS A 167 -23.59 -10.86 -8.73
CA LYS A 167 -23.86 -9.73 -9.59
C LYS A 167 -24.08 -8.49 -8.75
N ASN A 168 -23.23 -7.46 -8.93
CA ASN A 168 -23.29 -6.21 -8.17
C ASN A 168 -23.38 -6.42 -6.64
N GLY A 169 -22.63 -7.37 -6.10
CA GLY A 169 -22.58 -7.72 -4.69
C GLY A 169 -23.70 -8.64 -4.20
N GLN A 170 -24.65 -9.01 -5.05
CA GLN A 170 -25.72 -9.96 -4.71
C GLN A 170 -25.38 -11.34 -5.24
N GLU A 171 -25.52 -12.36 -4.40
CA GLU A 171 -25.40 -13.75 -4.80
C GLU A 171 -26.55 -14.12 -5.76
N VAL A 172 -26.21 -14.69 -6.90
CA VAL A 172 -27.18 -15.10 -7.93
C VAL A 172 -27.18 -16.61 -8.18
N ASP A 173 -26.13 -17.32 -7.76
CA ASP A 173 -26.03 -18.77 -7.84
C ASP A 173 -25.03 -19.30 -6.81
N ASN A 174 -25.26 -20.49 -6.26
CA ASN A 174 -24.41 -21.12 -5.26
C ASN A 174 -24.39 -22.65 -5.37
N TYR A 175 -23.18 -23.23 -5.40
CA TYR A 175 -22.93 -24.66 -5.48
C TYR A 175 -22.11 -25.13 -4.28
N TYR A 176 -22.78 -25.79 -3.34
CA TYR A 176 -22.12 -26.50 -2.26
C TYR A 176 -21.52 -27.82 -2.76
N LEU A 177 -20.21 -27.97 -2.66
CA LEU A 177 -19.53 -29.25 -2.95
C LEU A 177 -19.40 -30.05 -1.65
N HIS A 178 -20.19 -31.12 -1.53
CA HIS A 178 -20.11 -32.06 -0.40
C HIS A 178 -18.77 -32.83 -0.35
#